data_AF-R7KLS6-F1
#
_entry.id   AF-R7KLS6-F1
#
_cell.length_a   1.000
_cell.length_b   1.000
_cell.length_c   1.000
_cell.angle_alpha   90.00
_cell.angle_beta   90.00
_cell.angle_gamma   90.00
#
_symmetry.space_group_name_H-M   'P 1'
#
loop_
_entity.id
_entity.type
_entity.pdbx_description
1 polymer ?
#
loop_
_entity_poly.entity_id
_entity_poly.type
_entity_poly.pdbx_seq_one_letter_code
_entity_poly.pdbx_strand_id
1 'polypeptide(L)'
;MKYILIRFACIVSVFFFSISFLGNFFNFSVSDTANWVQAIGTLIAIFSGFQLVNYEHKKNILEQEKIKRRAVLTFCDIAESITVSILKHENNRKIQLKSEIQPVDDVKYLGSIYARLPLMMREFSEQRKLVLKRQYEFSLQQLIELNADATSLIMFAEIYEKINEVEKSVININNLVLHDMTSTAKTIRSEVDYYLRSIFNSKCLIELASRRIREQISKNHF
;
A
#
# COMPACT_ATOMS: atom_id res chain seq x y z
N MET A 1 -20.76 -21.15 -8.96
CA MET A 1 -21.64 -22.28 -8.60
C MET A 1 -22.22 -22.19 -7.18
N LYS A 2 -21.41 -22.09 -6.10
CA LYS A 2 -21.92 -22.08 -4.71
C LYS A 2 -22.97 -21.00 -4.39
N TYR A 3 -22.81 -19.78 -4.92
CA TYR A 3 -23.75 -18.66 -4.71
C TYR A 3 -25.14 -18.88 -5.34
N ILE A 4 -25.17 -19.50 -6.52
CA ILE A 4 -26.42 -19.87 -7.21
C ILE A 4 -27.15 -20.95 -6.40
N LEU A 5 -26.39 -21.89 -5.84
CA LEU A 5 -26.93 -22.97 -5.00
C LEU A 5 -27.57 -22.42 -3.70
N ILE A 6 -26.94 -21.44 -3.05
CA ILE A 6 -27.47 -20.79 -1.83
C ILE A 6 -28.75 -20.01 -2.14
N ARG A 7 -28.77 -19.21 -3.21
CA ARG A 7 -29.98 -18.49 -3.64
C ARG A 7 -31.11 -19.46 -4.00
N PHE A 8 -30.79 -20.54 -4.71
CA PHE A 8 -31.75 -21.58 -5.04
C PHE A 8 -32.31 -22.25 -3.78
N ALA A 9 -31.47 -22.61 -2.81
CA ALA A 9 -31.90 -23.21 -1.55
C ALA A 9 -32.79 -22.27 -0.71
N CYS A 10 -32.48 -20.97 -0.66
CA CYS A 10 -33.35 -19.97 -0.02
C CYS A 10 -34.70 -19.84 -0.72
N ILE A 11 -34.72 -19.76 -2.06
CA ILE A 11 -35.96 -19.68 -2.84
C ILE A 11 -36.81 -20.93 -2.61
N VAL A 12 -36.19 -22.11 -2.65
CA VAL A 12 -36.86 -23.40 -2.41
C VAL A 12 -37.39 -23.49 -0.98
N SER A 13 -36.63 -23.04 0.02
CA SER A 13 -37.07 -23.03 1.42
C SER A 13 -38.22 -22.07 1.68
N VAL A 14 -38.18 -20.85 1.13
CA VAL A 14 -39.31 -19.90 1.20
C VAL A 14 -40.54 -20.48 0.49
N PHE A 15 -40.35 -21.12 -0.67
CA PHE A 15 -41.44 -21.77 -1.40
C PHE A 15 -42.09 -22.90 -0.59
N PHE A 16 -41.30 -23.78 0.03
CA PHE A 16 -41.82 -24.84 0.91
C PHE A 16 -42.49 -24.26 2.17
N PHE A 17 -41.95 -23.21 2.76
CA PHE A 17 -42.58 -22.51 3.89
C PHE A 17 -43.94 -21.93 3.49
N SER A 18 -44.03 -21.26 2.33
CA SER A 18 -45.27 -20.73 1.80
C SER A 18 -46.31 -21.82 1.51
N ILE A 19 -45.89 -22.96 0.94
CA ILE A 19 -46.78 -24.11 0.69
C ILE A 19 -47.30 -24.71 2.01
N SER A 20 -46.43 -24.90 3.01
CA SER A 20 -46.83 -25.39 4.32
C SER A 20 -47.76 -24.40 5.05
N PHE A 21 -47.52 -23.09 4.93
CA PHE A 21 -48.38 -22.05 5.50
C PHE A 21 -49.77 -22.03 4.85
N LEU A 22 -49.83 -22.12 3.52
CA LEU A 22 -51.08 -22.27 2.76
C LEU A 22 -51.79 -23.58 3.12
N GLY A 23 -51.06 -24.69 3.24
CA GLY A 23 -51.61 -25.98 3.67
C GLY A 23 -52.24 -25.92 5.07
N ASN A 24 -51.59 -25.25 6.02
CA ASN A 24 -52.13 -25.03 7.36
C ASN A 24 -53.38 -24.12 7.35
N PHE A 25 -53.42 -23.09 6.49
CA PHE A 25 -54.60 -22.22 6.32
C PHE A 25 -55.81 -22.94 5.74
N PHE A 26 -55.59 -23.89 4.81
CA PHE A 26 -56.65 -24.71 4.22
C PHE A 26 -56.94 -26.01 5.01
N ASN A 27 -56.45 -26.12 6.24
CA ASN A 27 -56.71 -27.24 7.16
C ASN A 27 -56.23 -28.62 6.63
N PHE A 28 -55.07 -28.67 5.97
CA PHE A 28 -54.30 -29.92 5.76
C PHE A 28 -53.61 -30.41 7.05
N SER A 29 -54.02 -29.89 8.21
CA SER A 29 -53.44 -30.07 9.55
C SER A 29 -53.44 -31.51 10.09
N VAL A 30 -53.96 -32.48 9.34
CA VAL A 30 -54.04 -33.91 9.72
C VAL A 30 -53.00 -34.77 8.99
N SER A 31 -52.30 -34.23 7.99
CA SER A 31 -51.33 -35.02 7.24
C SER A 31 -49.93 -34.89 7.85
N ASP A 32 -49.41 -36.00 8.39
CA ASP A 32 -48.01 -36.14 8.81
C ASP A 32 -47.04 -35.58 7.75
N THR A 33 -47.40 -35.73 6.46
CA THR A 33 -46.62 -35.22 5.33
C THR A 33 -46.40 -33.70 5.38
N ALA A 34 -47.39 -32.91 5.81
CA ALA A 34 -47.25 -31.45 5.91
C ALA A 34 -46.27 -31.03 7.02
N ASN A 35 -46.30 -31.72 8.16
CA ASN A 35 -45.37 -31.53 9.27
C ASN A 35 -43.94 -31.92 8.88
N TRP A 36 -43.78 -33.04 8.16
CA TRP A 36 -42.49 -33.48 7.63
C TRP A 36 -41.92 -32.50 6.61
N VAL A 37 -42.73 -31.98 5.68
CA VAL A 37 -42.32 -30.97 4.69
C VAL A 37 -41.89 -29.66 5.39
N GLN A 38 -42.65 -29.22 6.39
CA GLN A 38 -42.29 -28.04 7.17
C GLN A 38 -40.97 -28.23 7.92
N ALA A 39 -40.75 -29.41 8.54
CA ALA A 39 -39.51 -29.73 9.24
C ALA A 39 -38.30 -29.74 8.29
N ILE A 40 -38.42 -30.36 7.12
CA ILE A 40 -37.38 -30.37 6.09
C ILE A 40 -37.11 -28.94 5.56
N GLY A 41 -38.15 -28.18 5.27
CA GLY A 41 -38.02 -26.78 4.80
C GLY A 41 -37.33 -25.88 5.82
N THR A 42 -37.62 -26.08 7.10
CA THR A 42 -36.98 -25.36 8.22
C THR A 42 -35.50 -25.74 8.36
N LEU A 43 -35.15 -27.03 8.24
CA LEU A 43 -33.76 -27.47 8.24
C LEU A 43 -32.99 -26.86 7.06
N ILE A 44 -33.55 -26.88 5.85
CA ILE A 44 -32.94 -26.25 4.67
C ILE A 44 -32.76 -24.74 4.90
N ALA A 45 -33.73 -24.05 5.53
CA ALA A 45 -33.62 -22.63 5.86
C ALA A 45 -32.45 -22.36 6.80
N ILE A 46 -32.34 -23.12 7.88
CA ILE A 46 -31.27 -22.98 8.88
C ILE A 46 -29.90 -23.24 8.24
N PHE A 47 -29.76 -24.31 7.46
CA PHE A 47 -28.51 -24.61 6.75
C PHE A 47 -28.14 -23.53 5.74
N SER A 48 -29.11 -23.02 4.97
CA SER A 48 -28.88 -21.96 3.99
C SER A 48 -28.50 -20.63 4.65
N GLY A 49 -29.18 -20.28 5.75
CA GLY A 49 -28.88 -19.10 6.56
C GLY A 49 -27.47 -19.18 7.17
N PHE A 50 -27.10 -20.33 7.75
CA PHE A 50 -25.75 -20.55 8.29
C PHE A 50 -24.67 -20.47 7.20
N GLN A 51 -24.93 -21.03 6.02
CA GLN A 51 -24.01 -20.89 4.88
C GLN A 51 -23.87 -19.44 4.40
N LEU A 52 -24.97 -18.68 4.36
CA LEU A 52 -24.95 -17.27 3.96
C LEU A 52 -24.16 -16.42 4.97
N VAL A 53 -24.41 -16.58 6.27
CA VAL A 53 -23.67 -15.85 7.31
C VAL A 53 -22.18 -16.16 7.23
N ASN A 54 -21.81 -17.44 7.08
CA ASN A 54 -20.40 -17.82 6.92
C ASN A 54 -19.78 -17.26 5.63
N TYR A 55 -20.56 -17.15 4.55
CA TYR A 55 -20.09 -16.54 3.31
C TYR A 55 -19.83 -15.04 3.49
N GLU A 56 -20.77 -14.30 4.09
CA GLU A 56 -20.62 -12.87 4.36
C GLU A 56 -19.46 -12.59 5.32
N HIS A 57 -19.33 -13.40 6.38
CA HIS A 57 -18.22 -13.30 7.31
C HIS A 57 -16.87 -13.50 6.61
N LYS A 58 -16.73 -14.56 5.80
CA LYS A 58 -15.51 -14.81 5.00
C LYS A 58 -15.23 -13.69 4.00
N LYS A 59 -16.27 -13.16 3.37
CA LYS A 59 -16.14 -12.03 2.43
C LYS A 59 -15.59 -10.79 3.14
N ASN A 60 -16.12 -10.46 4.31
CA ASN A 60 -15.68 -9.30 5.09
C ASN A 60 -14.23 -9.43 5.53
N ILE A 61 -13.79 -10.61 5.98
CA ILE A 61 -12.39 -10.88 6.32
C ILE A 61 -11.48 -10.61 5.10
N LEU A 62 -11.87 -11.12 3.94
CA LEU A 62 -11.08 -10.96 2.71
C LEU A 62 -11.02 -9.51 2.22
N GLU A 63 -12.10 -8.74 2.39
CA GLU A 63 -12.11 -7.30 2.10
C GLU A 63 -11.23 -6.52 3.08
N GLN A 64 -11.29 -6.85 4.38
CA GLN A 64 -10.41 -6.25 5.38
C GLN A 64 -8.95 -6.51 5.04
N GLU A 65 -8.56 -7.76 4.75
CA GLU A 65 -7.19 -8.09 4.32
C GLU A 65 -6.75 -7.27 3.12
N LYS A 66 -7.60 -7.12 2.09
CA LYS A 66 -7.28 -6.30 0.91
C LYS A 66 -6.99 -4.84 1.28
N ILE A 67 -7.73 -4.27 2.21
CA ILE A 67 -7.51 -2.91 2.70
C ILE A 67 -6.16 -2.81 3.42
N LYS A 68 -5.84 -3.77 4.31
CA LYS A 68 -4.56 -3.80 5.03
C LYS A 68 -3.39 -3.87 4.05
N ARG A 69 -3.45 -4.79 3.08
CA ARG A 69 -2.42 -4.94 2.04
C ARG A 69 -2.25 -3.65 1.24
N ARG A 70 -3.35 -3.03 0.82
CA ARG A 70 -3.31 -1.77 0.07
C ARG A 70 -2.64 -0.66 0.86
N ALA A 71 -2.89 -0.55 2.17
CA ALA A 71 -2.24 0.46 3.00
C ALA A 71 -0.71 0.32 2.98
N VAL A 72 -0.20 -0.89 3.22
CA VAL A 72 1.25 -1.19 3.19
C VAL A 72 1.86 -0.85 1.83
N LEU A 73 1.22 -1.29 0.74
CA LEU A 73 1.72 -1.04 -0.61
C LEU A 73 1.69 0.44 -0.98
N THR A 74 0.66 1.17 -0.54
CA THR A 74 0.56 2.62 -0.77
C THR A 74 1.73 3.36 -0.14
N PHE A 75 2.15 2.97 1.08
CA PHE A 75 3.32 3.58 1.70
C PHE A 75 4.61 3.29 0.93
N CYS A 76 4.79 2.07 0.45
CA CYS A 76 5.93 1.71 -0.41
C CYS A 76 5.97 2.57 -1.69
N ASP A 77 4.82 2.73 -2.35
CA ASP A 77 4.69 3.55 -3.56
C ASP A 77 5.01 5.03 -3.28
N ILE A 78 4.59 5.55 -2.11
CA ILE A 78 4.91 6.92 -1.68
C ILE A 78 6.41 7.08 -1.46
N ALA A 79 7.06 6.12 -0.80
CA ALA A 79 8.50 6.15 -0.55
C ALA A 79 9.32 6.14 -1.86
N GLU A 80 8.96 5.25 -2.78
CA GLU A 80 9.53 5.20 -4.13
C GLU A 80 9.30 6.53 -4.87
N SER A 81 8.09 7.08 -4.81
CA SER A 81 7.75 8.34 -5.47
C SER A 81 8.55 9.54 -4.95
N ILE A 82 8.81 9.65 -3.65
CA ILE A 82 9.60 10.75 -3.07
C ILE A 82 11.02 10.74 -3.66
N THR A 83 11.68 9.58 -3.63
CA THR A 83 13.06 9.47 -4.12
C THR A 83 13.14 9.67 -5.64
N VAL A 84 12.17 9.16 -6.40
CA VAL A 84 12.07 9.40 -7.85
C VAL A 84 11.82 10.88 -8.15
N SER A 85 10.96 11.55 -7.40
CA SER A 85 10.67 13.00 -7.55
C SER A 85 11.94 13.83 -7.39
N ILE A 86 12.73 13.55 -6.34
CA ILE A 86 13.99 14.22 -6.05
C ILE A 86 15.04 13.95 -7.14
N LEU A 87 15.13 12.71 -7.65
CA LEU A 87 16.14 12.28 -8.62
C LEU A 87 15.70 12.40 -10.10
N LYS A 88 14.48 12.88 -10.38
CA LYS A 88 13.81 12.85 -11.69
C LYS A 88 14.66 13.38 -12.86
N HIS A 89 15.66 14.20 -12.60
CA HIS A 89 16.52 14.78 -13.62
C HIS A 89 18.02 14.50 -13.49
N GLU A 90 18.45 13.69 -12.52
CA GLU A 90 19.82 13.16 -12.51
C GLU A 90 19.99 12.10 -13.63
N ASN A 91 18.93 11.35 -13.92
CA ASN A 91 18.87 10.42 -15.05
C ASN A 91 18.98 11.13 -16.42
N ASN A 92 18.33 12.30 -16.58
CA ASN A 92 18.52 13.11 -17.79
C ASN A 92 19.96 13.60 -17.92
N ARG A 93 20.66 13.84 -16.80
CA ARG A 93 22.07 14.24 -16.79
C ARG A 93 23.00 13.08 -17.16
N LYS A 94 22.75 11.85 -16.69
CA LYS A 94 23.50 10.65 -17.16
C LYS A 94 23.26 10.36 -18.65
N ILE A 95 22.06 10.63 -19.15
CA ILE A 95 21.72 10.50 -20.58
C ILE A 95 22.40 11.60 -21.41
N GLN A 96 22.46 12.84 -20.91
CA GLN A 96 23.19 13.96 -21.56
C GLN A 96 24.72 13.82 -21.47
N LEU A 97 25.26 13.30 -20.36
CA LEU A 97 26.70 13.01 -20.20
C LEU A 97 27.18 11.85 -21.11
N LYS A 98 26.27 10.98 -21.56
CA LYS A 98 26.58 10.00 -22.61
C LYS A 98 26.60 10.60 -24.02
N SER A 99 25.96 11.75 -24.24
CA SER A 99 25.87 12.41 -25.55
C SER A 99 26.86 13.57 -25.74
N GLU A 100 27.36 14.20 -24.68
CA GLU A 100 28.31 15.32 -24.80
C GLU A 100 29.45 15.23 -23.76
N ILE A 101 30.68 15.10 -24.26
CA ILE A 101 31.94 15.25 -23.51
C ILE A 101 32.22 16.75 -23.34
N GLN A 102 31.32 17.51 -22.72
CA GLN A 102 31.59 18.88 -22.32
C GLN A 102 31.69 18.98 -20.80
N PRO A 103 32.74 19.63 -20.26
CA PRO A 103 32.80 19.91 -18.83
C PRO A 103 31.63 20.83 -18.49
N VAL A 104 30.65 20.31 -17.75
CA VAL A 104 29.57 21.13 -17.20
C VAL A 104 30.21 22.13 -16.24
N ASP A 105 30.06 23.42 -16.54
CA ASP A 105 30.42 24.55 -15.68
C ASP A 105 29.79 24.36 -14.29
N ASP A 106 30.63 24.37 -13.25
CA ASP A 106 30.23 24.15 -11.85
C ASP A 106 29.12 25.11 -11.43
N VAL A 107 29.17 26.37 -11.90
CA VAL A 107 28.17 27.40 -11.56
C VAL A 107 26.83 27.08 -12.21
N LYS A 108 26.83 26.70 -13.50
CA LYS A 108 25.60 26.30 -14.19
C LYS A 108 24.98 25.05 -13.57
N TYR A 109 25.82 24.10 -13.15
CA TYR A 109 25.36 22.92 -12.44
C TYR A 109 24.66 23.29 -11.13
N LEU A 110 25.33 24.06 -10.28
CA LEU A 110 24.77 24.48 -8.99
C LEU A 110 23.52 25.33 -9.17
N GLY A 111 23.47 26.21 -10.18
CA GLY A 111 22.27 26.96 -10.53
C GLY A 111 21.07 26.05 -10.88
N SER A 112 21.31 24.92 -11.55
CA SER A 112 20.26 23.94 -11.85
C SER A 112 19.75 23.19 -10.61
N ILE A 113 20.62 22.93 -9.63
CA ILE A 113 20.25 22.33 -8.34
C ILE A 113 19.47 23.36 -7.52
N TYR A 114 19.96 24.59 -7.45
CA TYR A 114 19.33 25.70 -6.76
C TYR A 114 17.87 25.91 -7.20
N ALA A 115 17.62 25.95 -8.51
CA ALA A 115 16.28 26.12 -9.07
C ALA A 115 15.29 25.01 -8.67
N ARG A 116 15.78 23.82 -8.32
CA ARG A 116 14.97 22.63 -7.98
C ARG A 116 14.82 22.42 -6.48
N LEU A 117 15.68 23.06 -5.71
CA LEU A 117 15.76 22.86 -4.30
C LEU A 117 14.44 23.15 -3.55
N PRO A 118 13.63 24.17 -3.93
CA PRO A 118 12.29 24.35 -3.37
C PRO A 118 11.37 23.14 -3.56
N LEU A 119 11.49 22.43 -4.68
CA LEU A 119 10.69 21.22 -4.96
C LEU A 119 11.15 20.04 -4.10
N MET A 120 12.47 19.85 -3.94
CA MET A 120 13.02 18.81 -3.07
C MET A 120 12.62 19.07 -1.61
N MET A 121 12.74 20.31 -1.15
CA MET A 121 12.36 20.72 0.21
C MET A 121 10.86 20.60 0.46
N ARG A 122 10.01 20.79 -0.56
CA ARG A 122 8.55 20.63 -0.44
C ARG A 122 8.14 19.23 0.00
N GLU A 123 8.84 18.19 -0.48
CA GLU A 123 8.62 16.80 -0.06
C GLU A 123 8.84 16.61 1.46
N PHE A 124 9.60 17.50 2.08
CA PHE A 124 9.97 17.47 3.51
C PHE A 124 9.49 18.69 4.31
N SER A 125 8.42 19.35 3.85
CA SER A 125 7.71 20.34 4.69
C SER A 125 7.20 19.71 6.00
N GLU A 126 7.11 20.47 7.08
CA GLU A 126 6.67 19.95 8.39
C GLU A 126 5.34 19.20 8.35
N GLN A 127 4.36 19.74 7.61
CA GLN A 127 3.08 19.08 7.41
C GLN A 127 3.24 17.74 6.67
N ARG A 128 4.07 17.69 5.64
CA ARG A 128 4.30 16.47 4.86
C ARG A 128 5.01 15.40 5.69
N LYS A 129 5.98 15.79 6.51
CA LYS A 129 6.69 14.90 7.44
C LYS A 129 5.75 14.24 8.44
N LEU A 130 4.85 15.03 9.02
CA LEU A 130 3.84 14.51 9.94
C LEU A 130 2.87 13.54 9.24
N VAL A 131 2.47 13.83 8.00
CA VAL A 131 1.64 12.91 7.19
C VAL A 131 2.38 11.61 6.89
N LEU A 132 3.66 11.68 6.47
CA LEU A 132 4.48 10.51 6.18
C LEU A 132 4.66 9.61 7.40
N LYS A 133 4.95 10.21 8.57
CA LYS A 133 5.06 9.48 9.82
C LYS A 133 3.76 8.74 10.17
N ARG A 134 2.61 9.41 10.08
CA ARG A 134 1.30 8.78 10.35
C ARG A 134 0.99 7.65 9.36
N GLN A 135 1.31 7.85 8.08
CA GLN A 135 1.11 6.82 7.06
C GLN A 135 2.02 5.60 7.29
N TYR A 136 3.26 5.84 7.70
CA TYR A 136 4.19 4.79 8.12
C TYR A 136 3.64 4.00 9.31
N GLU A 137 3.29 4.67 10.40
CA GLU A 137 2.78 4.03 11.63
C GLU A 137 1.52 3.21 11.36
N PHE A 138 0.56 3.78 10.61
CA PHE A 138 -0.65 3.08 10.21
C PHE A 138 -0.33 1.84 9.36
N SER A 139 0.53 1.99 8.35
CA SER A 139 0.88 0.89 7.45
C SER A 139 1.68 -0.20 8.14
N LEU A 140 2.56 0.16 9.08
CA LEU A 140 3.29 -0.80 9.92
C LEU A 140 2.32 -1.63 10.75
N GLN A 141 1.31 -0.99 11.37
CA GLN A 141 0.27 -1.71 12.10
C GLN A 141 -0.49 -2.66 11.16
N GLN A 142 -0.85 -2.23 9.95
CA GLN A 142 -1.51 -3.10 8.97
C GLN A 142 -0.63 -4.29 8.56
N LEU A 143 0.68 -4.09 8.47
CA LEU A 143 1.64 -5.17 8.16
C LEU A 143 1.74 -6.19 9.31
N ILE A 144 1.72 -5.72 10.56
CA ILE A 144 1.67 -6.59 11.75
C ILE A 144 0.35 -7.39 11.77
N GLU A 145 -0.78 -6.74 11.50
CA GLU A 145 -2.09 -7.39 11.44
C GLU A 145 -2.23 -8.40 10.28
N LEU A 146 -1.33 -8.35 9.28
CA LEU A 146 -1.19 -9.35 8.22
C LEU A 146 -0.28 -10.52 8.64
N ASN A 147 0.16 -10.57 9.90
CA ASN A 147 1.09 -11.55 10.44
C ASN A 147 2.39 -11.65 9.62
N ALA A 148 2.93 -10.50 9.18
CA ALA A 148 4.20 -10.46 8.48
C ALA A 148 5.34 -10.97 9.36
N ASP A 149 6.33 -11.61 8.72
CA ASP A 149 7.53 -12.07 9.40
C ASP A 149 8.40 -10.90 9.88
N ALA A 150 9.29 -11.18 10.84
CA ALA A 150 10.19 -10.18 11.41
C ALA A 150 11.04 -9.48 10.34
N THR A 151 11.44 -10.21 9.30
CA THR A 151 12.23 -9.68 8.20
C THR A 151 11.46 -8.63 7.38
N SER A 152 10.18 -8.85 7.08
CA SER A 152 9.34 -7.86 6.40
C SER A 152 9.12 -6.61 7.25
N LEU A 153 8.96 -6.77 8.57
CA LEU A 153 8.83 -5.64 9.49
C LEU A 153 10.10 -4.79 9.53
N ILE A 154 11.28 -5.42 9.59
CA ILE A 154 12.57 -4.72 9.55
C ILE A 154 12.74 -3.98 8.22
N MET A 155 12.45 -4.63 7.08
CA MET A 155 12.52 -3.98 5.76
C MET A 155 11.56 -2.79 5.64
N PHE A 156 10.36 -2.90 6.22
CA PHE A 156 9.39 -1.82 6.20
C PHE A 156 9.85 -0.63 7.05
N ALA A 157 10.44 -0.88 8.22
CA ALA A 157 11.06 0.16 9.04
C ALA A 157 12.26 0.82 8.33
N GLU A 158 13.09 0.01 7.66
CA GLU A 158 14.24 0.50 6.88
C GLU A 158 13.81 1.48 5.79
N ILE A 159 12.67 1.23 5.10
CA ILE A 159 12.13 2.19 4.11
C ILE A 159 11.95 3.58 4.72
N TYR A 160 11.35 3.66 5.93
CA TYR A 160 11.13 4.94 6.60
C TYR A 160 12.45 5.60 7.05
N GLU A 161 13.41 4.82 7.54
CA GLU A 161 14.74 5.33 7.85
C GLU A 161 15.44 5.90 6.61
N LYS A 162 15.34 5.24 5.46
CA LYS A 162 15.90 5.72 4.19
C LYS A 162 15.24 7.01 3.70
N ILE A 163 13.94 7.20 3.94
CA ILE A 163 13.29 8.51 3.68
C ILE A 163 13.92 9.61 4.56
N ASN A 164 14.18 9.34 5.83
CA ASN A 164 14.81 10.31 6.74
C ASN A 164 16.28 10.62 6.34
N GLU A 165 17.02 9.63 5.83
CA GLU A 165 18.36 9.86 5.25
C GLU A 165 18.30 10.76 4.01
N VAL A 166 17.28 10.60 3.17
CA VAL A 166 17.03 11.45 2.00
C VAL A 166 16.70 12.88 2.45
N GLU A 167 15.83 13.06 3.44
CA GLU A 167 15.52 14.38 4.03
C GLU A 167 16.81 15.09 4.47
N LYS A 168 17.64 14.41 5.28
CA LYS A 168 18.91 14.97 5.76
C LYS A 168 19.82 15.37 4.60
N SER A 169 19.91 14.55 3.57
CA SER A 169 20.73 14.83 2.38
C SER A 169 20.23 16.06 1.64
N VAL A 170 18.90 16.21 1.47
CA VAL A 170 18.30 17.38 0.83
C VAL A 170 18.53 18.65 1.66
N ILE A 171 18.39 18.59 2.98
CA ILE A 171 18.68 19.72 3.88
C ILE A 171 20.15 20.12 3.80
N ASN A 172 21.08 19.16 3.73
CA ASN A 172 22.50 19.46 3.59
C ASN A 172 22.81 20.14 2.24
N ILE A 173 22.20 19.67 1.15
CA ILE A 173 22.30 20.35 -0.16
C ILE A 173 21.76 21.78 -0.06
N ASN A 174 20.62 21.99 0.61
CA ASN A 174 20.06 23.33 0.84
C ASN A 174 21.07 24.23 1.55
N ASN A 175 21.64 23.75 2.65
CA ASN A 175 22.57 24.53 3.46
C ASN A 175 23.85 24.87 2.67
N LEU A 176 24.38 23.92 1.90
CA LEU A 176 25.56 24.17 1.05
C LEU A 176 25.28 25.19 -0.04
N VAL A 177 24.15 25.08 -0.74
CA VAL A 177 23.87 25.94 -1.90
C VAL A 177 23.45 27.35 -1.47
N LEU A 178 22.77 27.50 -0.33
CA LEU A 178 22.24 28.79 0.13
C LEU A 178 23.10 29.53 1.16
N HIS A 179 23.87 28.81 1.95
CA HIS A 179 24.47 29.37 3.17
C HIS A 179 26.00 29.22 3.22
N ASP A 180 26.60 28.40 2.36
CA ASP A 180 28.05 28.34 2.24
C ASP A 180 28.58 29.48 1.36
N MET A 181 29.12 30.52 2.01
CA MET A 181 29.74 31.66 1.33
C MET A 181 31.26 31.55 1.20
N THR A 182 31.89 30.51 1.76
CA THR A 182 33.35 30.42 1.87
C THR A 182 33.94 29.37 0.90
N SER A 183 33.15 28.38 0.51
CA SER A 183 33.59 27.32 -0.41
C SER A 183 33.58 27.74 -1.88
N THR A 184 34.51 27.16 -2.65
CA THR A 184 34.52 27.31 -4.11
C THR A 184 33.38 26.52 -4.75
N ALA A 185 32.89 26.97 -5.91
CA ALA A 185 31.84 26.26 -6.67
C ALA A 185 32.20 24.78 -6.96
N LYS A 186 33.49 24.50 -7.16
CA LYS A 186 34.00 23.12 -7.35
C LYS A 186 33.83 22.25 -6.10
N THR A 187 34.12 22.81 -4.92
CA THR A 187 33.95 22.14 -3.64
C THR A 187 32.47 21.85 -3.38
N ILE A 188 31.62 22.88 -3.53
CA ILE A 188 30.17 22.76 -3.34
C ILE A 188 29.59 21.70 -4.28
N ARG A 189 29.99 21.70 -5.57
CA ARG A 189 29.59 20.66 -6.53
C ARG A 189 29.94 19.26 -6.04
N SER A 190 31.17 19.04 -5.57
CA SER A 190 31.62 17.72 -5.13
C SER A 190 30.78 17.19 -3.96
N GLU A 191 30.43 18.06 -3.02
CA GLU A 191 29.60 17.69 -1.87
C GLU A 191 28.13 17.47 -2.26
N VAL A 192 27.58 18.30 -3.15
CA VAL A 192 26.24 18.08 -3.71
C VAL A 192 26.18 16.73 -4.45
N ASP A 193 27.21 16.40 -5.25
CA ASP A 193 27.30 15.09 -5.92
C ASP A 193 27.38 13.94 -4.92
N TYR A 194 28.05 14.12 -3.76
CA TYR A 194 28.06 13.13 -2.68
C TYR A 194 26.66 12.90 -2.10
N TYR A 195 25.92 13.96 -1.78
CA TYR A 195 24.57 13.84 -1.24
C TYR A 195 23.56 13.27 -2.25
N LEU A 196 23.68 13.63 -3.53
CA LEU A 196 22.85 13.04 -4.59
C LEU A 196 23.10 11.54 -4.75
N ARG A 197 24.36 11.08 -4.66
CA ARG A 197 24.70 9.64 -4.63
C ARG A 197 24.10 8.94 -3.41
N SER A 198 24.12 9.60 -2.25
CA SER A 198 23.48 9.07 -1.04
C SER A 198 21.97 8.86 -1.27
N ILE A 199 21.28 9.87 -1.83
CA ILE A 199 19.85 9.78 -2.15
C ILE A 199 19.58 8.66 -3.17
N PHE A 200 20.44 8.48 -4.17
CA PHE A 200 20.34 7.38 -5.14
C PHE A 200 20.48 6.01 -4.47
N ASN A 201 21.42 5.85 -3.54
CA ASN A 201 21.56 4.59 -2.80
C ASN A 201 20.32 4.31 -1.95
N SER A 202 19.79 5.31 -1.25
CA SER A 202 18.54 5.19 -0.48
C SER A 202 17.37 4.79 -1.38
N LYS A 203 17.25 5.37 -2.60
CA LYS A 203 16.27 4.95 -3.60
C LYS A 203 16.37 3.45 -3.91
N CYS A 204 17.56 2.96 -4.24
CA CYS A 204 17.75 1.55 -4.58
C CYS A 204 17.38 0.61 -3.43
N LEU A 205 17.68 0.99 -2.19
CA LEU A 205 17.31 0.22 -1.00
C LEU A 205 15.79 0.23 -0.77
N ILE A 206 15.14 1.38 -0.93
CA ILE A 206 13.68 1.51 -0.84
C ILE A 206 12.99 0.64 -1.90
N GLU A 207 13.45 0.67 -3.15
CA GLU A 207 12.88 -0.15 -4.24
C GLU A 207 13.07 -1.65 -3.97
N LEU A 208 14.24 -2.06 -3.45
CA LEU A 208 14.52 -3.44 -3.11
C LEU A 208 13.63 -3.93 -1.96
N ALA A 209 13.53 -3.16 -0.88
CA ALA A 209 12.68 -3.47 0.26
C ALA A 209 11.20 -3.53 -0.14
N SER A 210 10.73 -2.53 -0.88
CA SER A 210 9.35 -2.47 -1.41
C SER A 210 9.02 -3.67 -2.29
N ARG A 211 9.94 -4.10 -3.15
CA ARG A 211 9.76 -5.30 -3.98
C ARG A 211 9.61 -6.56 -3.12
N ARG A 212 10.48 -6.74 -2.12
CA ARG A 212 10.40 -7.90 -1.21
C ARG A 212 9.09 -7.92 -0.41
N ILE A 213 8.63 -6.76 0.05
CA ILE A 213 7.35 -6.66 0.78
C ILE A 213 6.17 -6.99 -0.14
N ARG A 214 6.17 -6.51 -1.39
CA ARG A 214 5.18 -6.90 -2.42
C ARG A 214 5.17 -8.41 -2.67
N GLU A 215 6.35 -9.04 -2.77
CA GLU A 215 6.49 -10.49 -2.94
C GLU A 215 5.94 -11.27 -1.73
N GLN A 216 6.18 -10.80 -0.51
CA GLN A 216 5.66 -11.46 0.70
C GLN A 216 4.14 -11.33 0.82
N ILE A 217 3.62 -10.13 0.60
CA ILE A 217 2.16 -9.86 0.66
C ILE A 217 1.39 -10.63 -0.42
N SER A 218 2.04 -10.93 -1.56
CA SER A 218 1.45 -11.77 -2.62
C SER A 218 1.59 -13.27 -2.38
N LYS A 219 2.57 -13.74 -1.60
CA LYS A 219 2.73 -15.16 -1.25
C LYS A 219 1.78 -15.65 -0.17
N ASN A 220 1.28 -14.77 0.71
CA ASN A 220 0.25 -15.10 1.71
C ASN A 220 -1.16 -15.30 1.10
N HIS A 221 -1.23 -15.97 -0.07
CA HIS A 221 -2.44 -16.42 -0.73
C HIS A 221 -2.56 -17.94 -0.57
N PHE A 222 -3.13 -18.38 0.55
CA PHE A 222 -3.68 -19.74 0.72
C PHE A 222 -4.92 -19.71 1.60
#